data_AF-A0A9P8JI74-F1
#
_entry.id   AF-A0A9P8JI74-F1
#
_cell.length_a   1.000
_cell.length_b   1.000
_cell.length_c   1.000
_cell.angle_alpha   90.00
_cell.angle_beta   90.00
_cell.angle_gamma   90.00
#
_symmetry.space_group_name_H-M   'P 1'
#
loop_
_entity.id
_entity.type
_entity.pdbx_description
1 polymer ?
#
loop_
_entity_poly.entity_id
_entity_poly.type
_entity_poly.pdbx_seq_one_letter_code
_entity_poly.pdbx_strand_id
1 'polypeptide(L)'
;MPTAAPKKPEKAPFFLPSLQERQANPAIANTNTTQDLAAIEQERSRIMKMDRQNTISKFTSLLRDASDTGDFASFIAHLKSLNPAAADIEIRSLSSPTTSFDPESDACNELVAFVRALSYLCTSKRDFELGQAWMAVFLKVHSDVVIEDSELRESVKEWRDRVVEEKERVEMLAQYCGGMVGFLRAARV
;
A
#
# COMPACT_ATOMS: atom_id res chain seq x y z
N MET A 1 -26.12 -63.68 10.38
CA MET A 1 -25.11 -62.68 10.77
C MET A 1 -25.12 -61.56 9.73
N PRO A 2 -25.19 -60.29 10.13
CA PRO A 2 -25.39 -59.16 9.22
C PRO A 2 -24.05 -58.63 8.71
N THR A 3 -23.90 -58.38 7.40
CA THR A 3 -22.99 -57.33 6.90
C THR A 3 -23.45 -56.91 5.51
N ALA A 4 -24.47 -56.06 5.46
CA ALA A 4 -24.76 -55.30 4.25
C ALA A 4 -23.56 -54.39 3.95
N ALA A 5 -23.11 -54.39 2.69
CA ALA A 5 -22.00 -53.56 2.25
C ALA A 5 -22.28 -52.06 2.57
N PRO A 6 -21.28 -51.30 3.05
CA PRO A 6 -21.49 -49.93 3.50
C PRO A 6 -21.94 -49.03 2.35
N LYS A 7 -23.06 -48.35 2.56
CA LYS A 7 -23.68 -47.43 1.61
C LYS A 7 -22.76 -46.21 1.42
N LYS A 8 -22.39 -45.93 0.17
CA LYS A 8 -21.55 -44.78 -0.23
C LYS A 8 -22.22 -43.48 0.27
N PRO A 9 -21.49 -42.54 0.90
CA PRO A 9 -22.07 -41.30 1.41
C PRO A 9 -22.61 -40.46 0.25
N GLU A 10 -23.90 -40.12 0.33
CA GLU A 10 -24.60 -39.28 -0.63
C GLU A 10 -24.35 -37.81 -0.28
N LYS A 11 -23.66 -37.09 -1.18
CA LYS A 11 -23.50 -35.62 -1.24
C LYS A 11 -22.61 -34.97 -0.16
N ALA A 12 -21.37 -34.68 -0.54
CA ALA A 12 -20.73 -33.46 -0.01
C ALA A 12 -21.25 -32.28 -0.83
N PRO A 13 -21.87 -31.26 -0.21
CA PRO A 13 -22.62 -30.20 -0.90
C PRO A 13 -21.73 -29.17 -1.63
N PHE A 14 -20.41 -29.32 -1.61
CA PHE A 14 -19.47 -28.44 -2.28
C PHE A 14 -18.36 -29.25 -2.95
N PHE A 15 -18.67 -29.80 -4.12
CA PHE A 15 -17.63 -30.08 -5.10
C PHE A 15 -17.76 -29.04 -6.20
N LEU A 16 -16.82 -28.08 -6.18
CA LEU A 16 -16.60 -27.23 -7.34
C LEU A 16 -16.15 -28.13 -8.50
N PRO A 17 -16.71 -27.99 -9.72
CA PRO A 17 -16.27 -28.79 -10.84
C PRO A 17 -14.79 -28.50 -11.12
N SER A 18 -13.94 -29.51 -10.95
CA SER A 18 -12.54 -29.41 -11.36
C SER A 18 -12.48 -29.33 -12.89
N LEU A 19 -11.61 -28.46 -13.41
CA LEU A 19 -11.53 -28.09 -14.83
C LEU A 19 -11.29 -29.28 -15.78
N GLN A 20 -10.82 -30.42 -15.26
CA GLN A 20 -10.57 -31.63 -16.04
C GLN A 20 -11.83 -32.42 -16.41
N GLU A 21 -12.94 -32.29 -15.67
CA GLU A 21 -14.14 -33.12 -15.94
C GLU A 21 -15.02 -32.58 -17.08
N ARG A 22 -14.73 -31.37 -17.58
CA ARG A 22 -15.45 -30.76 -18.72
C ARG A 22 -15.11 -31.41 -20.06
N GLN A 23 -14.07 -32.25 -20.14
CA GLN A 23 -13.64 -32.88 -21.40
C GLN A 23 -14.33 -34.24 -21.68
N ALA A 24 -15.05 -34.83 -20.72
CA ALA A 24 -15.55 -36.20 -20.84
C ALA A 24 -17.05 -36.36 -21.18
N ASN A 25 -17.85 -35.28 -21.19
CA ASN A 25 -19.28 -35.36 -21.51
C ASN A 25 -19.69 -34.30 -22.56
N PRO A 26 -19.94 -34.69 -23.81
CA PRO A 26 -20.37 -33.76 -24.87
C PRO A 26 -21.88 -33.47 -24.88
N ALA A 27 -22.62 -33.77 -23.80
CA ALA A 27 -24.09 -33.65 -23.76
C ALA A 27 -24.61 -32.28 -23.28
N ILE A 28 -23.75 -31.29 -23.06
CA ILE A 28 -24.16 -29.91 -22.77
C ILE A 28 -23.40 -28.97 -23.73
N ALA A 29 -23.41 -29.32 -25.02
CA ALA A 29 -22.98 -28.43 -26.08
C ALA A 29 -24.21 -27.65 -26.57
N ASN A 30 -24.57 -26.59 -25.86
CA ASN A 30 -25.40 -25.51 -26.37
C ASN A 30 -25.27 -24.29 -25.46
N THR A 31 -24.23 -23.48 -25.69
CA THR A 31 -24.29 -22.02 -25.93
C THR A 31 -22.86 -21.43 -25.90
N ASN A 32 -22.41 -20.96 -27.06
CA ASN A 32 -21.55 -19.79 -27.30
C ASN A 32 -20.46 -19.42 -26.26
N THR A 33 -19.46 -20.28 -26.05
CA THR A 33 -18.42 -20.10 -25.01
C THR A 33 -17.25 -19.17 -25.39
N THR A 34 -17.24 -18.53 -26.56
CA THR A 34 -16.17 -17.58 -26.94
C THR A 34 -16.46 -16.13 -26.58
N GLN A 35 -17.72 -15.75 -26.33
CA GLN A 35 -18.08 -14.39 -25.87
C GLN A 35 -17.98 -14.23 -24.34
N ASP A 36 -18.11 -15.32 -23.58
CA ASP A 36 -18.17 -15.26 -22.11
C ASP A 36 -16.81 -15.02 -21.44
N LEU A 37 -15.69 -15.45 -22.01
CA LEU A 37 -14.37 -15.21 -21.39
C LEU A 37 -13.97 -13.73 -21.45
N ALA A 38 -14.25 -13.04 -22.56
CA ALA A 38 -14.00 -11.61 -22.70
C ALA A 38 -14.99 -10.79 -21.87
N ALA A 39 -16.27 -11.21 -21.79
CA ALA A 39 -17.27 -10.55 -20.96
C ALA A 39 -17.01 -10.76 -19.46
N ILE A 40 -16.52 -11.94 -19.03
CA ILE A 40 -16.13 -12.19 -17.64
C ILE A 40 -14.87 -11.40 -17.27
N GLU A 41 -13.89 -11.25 -18.18
CA GLU A 41 -12.70 -10.42 -17.94
C GLU A 41 -13.05 -8.91 -17.98
N GLN A 42 -13.97 -8.50 -18.86
CA GLN A 42 -14.52 -7.15 -18.87
C GLN A 42 -15.35 -6.85 -17.63
N GLU A 43 -16.13 -7.81 -17.12
CA GLU A 43 -16.86 -7.61 -15.87
C GLU A 43 -15.95 -7.70 -14.64
N ARG A 44 -14.89 -8.51 -14.66
CA ARG A 44 -13.85 -8.46 -13.61
C ARG A 44 -13.11 -7.13 -13.60
N SER A 45 -12.72 -6.63 -14.76
CA SER A 45 -12.07 -5.32 -14.88
C SER A 45 -13.04 -4.17 -14.63
N ARG A 46 -14.33 -4.32 -14.91
CA ARG A 46 -15.38 -3.34 -14.58
C ARG A 46 -15.75 -3.38 -13.09
N ILE A 47 -15.76 -4.54 -12.45
CA ILE A 47 -15.91 -4.66 -10.99
C ILE A 47 -14.67 -4.11 -10.29
N MET A 48 -13.45 -4.39 -10.77
CA MET A 48 -12.21 -3.76 -10.26
C MET A 48 -12.17 -2.25 -10.50
N LYS A 49 -12.67 -1.77 -11.64
CA LYS A 49 -12.77 -0.32 -11.92
C LYS A 49 -13.86 0.34 -11.08
N MET A 50 -15.00 -0.31 -10.89
CA MET A 50 -16.11 0.22 -10.08
C MET A 50 -15.78 0.18 -8.59
N ASP A 51 -14.99 -0.78 -8.12
CA ASP A 51 -14.38 -0.81 -6.79
C ASP A 51 -13.24 0.21 -6.63
N ARG A 52 -12.67 0.76 -7.71
CA ARG A 52 -11.73 1.89 -7.63
C ARG A 52 -12.44 3.24 -7.73
N GLN A 53 -13.47 3.35 -8.59
CA GLN A 53 -14.26 4.58 -8.77
C GLN A 53 -15.19 4.88 -7.59
N ASN A 54 -15.71 3.85 -6.91
CA ASN A 54 -16.57 4.01 -5.72
C ASN A 54 -15.74 4.12 -4.42
N THR A 55 -14.41 4.13 -4.55
CA THR A 55 -13.44 4.07 -3.45
C THR A 55 -12.36 5.14 -3.68
N ILE A 56 -12.78 6.39 -3.90
CA ILE A 56 -11.98 7.51 -3.43
C ILE A 56 -11.98 7.35 -1.91
N SER A 57 -11.02 6.59 -1.39
CA SER A 57 -10.93 6.31 0.03
C SER A 57 -10.73 7.64 0.74
N LYS A 58 -11.20 7.74 1.98
CA LYS A 58 -10.99 8.93 2.81
C LYS A 58 -9.51 9.35 2.84
N PHE A 59 -8.61 8.37 2.68
CA PHE A 59 -7.18 8.57 2.56
C PHE A 59 -6.78 9.35 1.30
N THR A 60 -7.21 8.96 0.09
CA THR A 60 -6.86 9.68 -1.15
C THR A 60 -7.51 11.06 -1.23
N SER A 61 -8.76 11.21 -0.75
CA SER A 61 -9.42 12.52 -0.64
C SER A 61 -8.63 13.47 0.26
N LEU A 62 -8.28 13.04 1.47
CA LEU A 62 -7.51 13.87 2.40
C LEU A 62 -6.10 14.17 1.89
N LEU A 63 -5.49 13.24 1.14
CA LEU A 63 -4.18 13.45 0.56
C LEU A 63 -4.21 14.51 -0.54
N ARG A 64 -5.25 14.50 -1.39
CA ARG A 64 -5.44 15.51 -2.43
C ARG A 64 -5.71 16.89 -1.82
N ASP A 65 -6.63 16.97 -0.88
CA ASP A 65 -6.93 18.22 -0.16
C ASP A 65 -5.69 18.78 0.56
N ALA A 66 -4.89 17.91 1.18
CA ALA A 66 -3.65 18.29 1.82
C ALA A 66 -2.57 18.73 0.82
N SER A 67 -2.53 18.14 -0.37
CA SER A 67 -1.60 18.56 -1.44
C SER A 67 -1.94 19.95 -1.98
N ASP A 68 -3.23 20.29 -2.06
CA ASP A 68 -3.68 21.60 -2.55
C ASP A 68 -3.46 22.71 -1.51
N THR A 69 -3.65 22.38 -0.23
CA THR A 69 -3.52 23.34 0.88
C THR A 69 -2.10 23.43 1.46
N GLY A 70 -1.28 22.40 1.28
CA GLY A 70 0.04 22.26 1.88
C GLY A 70 0.04 21.88 3.37
N ASP A 71 -1.13 21.64 3.98
CA ASP A 71 -1.26 21.19 5.37
C ASP A 71 -1.63 19.70 5.45
N PHE A 72 -0.67 18.89 5.89
CA PHE A 72 -0.84 17.44 6.00
C PHE A 72 -1.31 16.98 7.39
N ALA A 73 -1.61 17.89 8.32
CA ALA A 73 -1.97 17.52 9.69
C ALA A 73 -3.19 16.58 9.76
N SER A 74 -4.26 16.90 9.03
CA SER A 74 -5.49 16.09 8.98
C SER A 74 -5.27 14.72 8.33
N PHE A 75 -4.46 14.68 7.26
CA PHE A 75 -4.09 13.44 6.58
C PHE A 75 -3.27 12.53 7.51
N ILE A 76 -2.25 13.07 8.17
CA ILE A 76 -1.41 12.32 9.11
C ILE A 76 -2.23 11.83 10.30
N ALA A 77 -3.16 12.62 10.82
CA ALA A 77 -4.07 12.19 11.88
C ALA A 77 -4.93 11.01 11.45
N HIS A 78 -5.44 11.04 10.21
CA HIS A 78 -6.17 9.90 9.64
C HIS A 78 -5.27 8.67 9.49
N LEU A 79 -4.07 8.82 8.94
CA LEU A 79 -3.13 7.72 8.73
C LEU A 79 -2.71 7.07 10.07
N LYS A 80 -2.55 7.85 11.13
CA LYS A 80 -2.31 7.35 12.50
C LYS A 80 -3.51 6.61 13.10
N SER A 81 -4.73 6.94 12.69
CA SER A 81 -5.93 6.25 13.19
C SER A 81 -6.13 4.86 12.58
N LEU A 82 -5.43 4.56 11.49
CA LEU A 82 -5.47 3.26 10.83
C LEU A 82 -4.63 2.23 11.60
N ASN A 83 -5.09 0.98 11.57
CA ASN A 83 -4.24 -0.13 12.01
C ASN A 83 -3.11 -0.39 10.98
N PRO A 84 -2.02 -1.07 11.37
CA PRO A 84 -0.87 -1.28 10.47
C PRO A 84 -1.22 -1.97 9.14
N ALA A 85 -2.18 -2.90 9.14
CA ALA A 85 -2.60 -3.60 7.92
C ALA A 85 -3.40 -2.69 6.97
N ALA A 86 -4.31 -1.87 7.52
CA ALA A 86 -5.06 -0.88 6.75
C ALA A 86 -4.13 0.19 6.16
N ALA A 87 -3.15 0.66 6.94
CA ALA A 87 -2.16 1.61 6.43
C ALA A 87 -1.31 1.01 5.29
N ASP A 88 -0.88 -0.26 5.38
CA ASP A 88 -0.15 -0.93 4.31
C ASP A 88 -1.00 -1.07 3.03
N ILE A 89 -2.29 -1.38 3.16
CA ILE A 89 -3.22 -1.45 2.01
C ILE A 89 -3.35 -0.08 1.34
N GLU A 90 -3.56 0.99 2.11
CA GLU A 90 -3.70 2.37 1.57
C GLU A 90 -2.41 2.83 0.88
N ILE A 91 -1.24 2.53 1.47
CA ILE A 91 0.07 2.83 0.85
C ILE A 91 0.25 2.07 -0.46
N ARG A 92 -0.19 0.80 -0.54
CA ARG A 92 -0.13 0.01 -1.78
C ARG A 92 -1.09 0.48 -2.86
N SER A 93 -2.20 1.11 -2.48
CA SER A 93 -3.20 1.63 -3.44
C SER A 93 -2.85 2.99 -4.03
N LEU A 94 -1.83 3.68 -3.50
CA LEU A 94 -1.34 4.94 -4.07
C LEU A 94 -1.01 4.76 -5.55
N SER A 95 -1.57 5.62 -6.39
CA SER A 95 -1.44 5.54 -7.84
C SER A 95 -0.66 6.72 -8.40
N SER A 96 0.18 6.46 -9.40
CA SER A 96 0.86 7.51 -10.17
C SER A 96 0.03 7.89 -11.40
N PRO A 97 0.06 9.16 -11.86
CA PRO A 97 -0.51 9.56 -13.14
C PRO A 97 0.01 8.75 -14.33
N THR A 98 1.24 8.19 -14.25
CA THR A 98 1.78 7.28 -15.28
C THR A 98 1.12 5.89 -15.29
N THR A 99 0.50 5.49 -14.18
CA THR A 99 -0.18 4.19 -14.02
C THR A 99 -1.69 4.28 -14.21
N SER A 100 -2.27 5.49 -14.13
CA SER A 100 -3.67 5.72 -14.46
C SER A 100 -3.84 5.76 -15.98
N PHE A 101 -4.74 4.92 -16.49
CA PHE A 101 -5.10 4.83 -17.91
C PHE A 101 -5.84 6.06 -18.48
N ASP A 102 -5.87 7.18 -17.74
CA ASP A 102 -6.62 8.39 -18.07
C ASP A 102 -5.69 9.59 -18.23
N PRO A 103 -5.18 9.85 -19.45
CA PRO A 103 -4.19 10.90 -19.73
C PRO A 103 -4.75 12.33 -19.64
N GLU A 104 -6.06 12.52 -19.44
CA GLU A 104 -6.69 13.85 -19.29
C GLU A 104 -7.02 14.22 -17.84
N SER A 105 -6.81 13.32 -16.88
CA SER A 105 -6.97 13.70 -15.48
C SER A 105 -5.76 14.53 -15.04
N ASP A 106 -5.96 15.81 -14.72
CA ASP A 106 -5.12 16.63 -13.83
C ASP A 106 -5.10 16.00 -12.41
N ALA A 107 -4.76 14.72 -12.33
CA ALA A 107 -4.66 13.96 -11.11
C ALA A 107 -3.31 14.30 -10.49
N CYS A 108 -3.36 14.92 -9.32
CA CYS A 108 -2.18 15.13 -8.49
C CYS A 108 -1.43 13.80 -8.32
N ASN A 109 -0.10 13.83 -8.46
CA ASN A 109 0.72 12.64 -8.24
C ASN A 109 0.64 12.25 -6.75
N GLU A 110 -0.19 11.26 -6.42
CA GLU A 110 -0.46 10.84 -5.05
C GLU A 110 0.81 10.34 -4.36
N LEU A 111 1.75 9.72 -5.11
CA LEU A 111 3.03 9.28 -4.58
C LEU A 111 3.87 10.48 -4.11
N VAL A 112 3.94 11.53 -4.93
CA VAL A 112 4.66 12.77 -4.58
C VAL A 112 3.99 13.45 -3.38
N ALA A 113 2.65 13.55 -3.38
CA ALA A 113 1.90 14.12 -2.27
C ALA A 113 2.15 13.34 -0.96
N PHE A 114 2.22 12.01 -1.02
CA PHE A 114 2.51 11.17 0.14
C PHE A 114 3.93 11.41 0.68
N VAL A 115 4.93 11.51 -0.18
CA VAL A 115 6.31 11.83 0.23
C VAL A 115 6.42 13.23 0.84
N ARG A 116 5.65 14.20 0.31
CA ARG A 116 5.54 15.54 0.90
C ARG A 116 4.89 15.48 2.30
N ALA A 117 3.85 14.66 2.48
CA ALA A 117 3.25 14.43 3.80
C ALA A 117 4.24 13.84 4.81
N LEU A 118 5.06 12.88 4.40
CA LEU A 118 6.13 12.32 5.24
C LEU A 118 7.22 13.35 5.55
N SER A 119 7.54 14.24 4.60
CA SER A 119 8.48 15.34 4.82
C SER A 119 7.95 16.33 5.85
N TYR A 120 6.65 16.66 5.77
CA TYR A 120 5.96 17.47 6.78
C TYR A 120 6.01 16.84 8.17
N LEU A 121 5.84 15.52 8.26
CA LEU A 121 5.95 14.79 9.53
C LEU A 121 7.36 14.90 10.12
N CYS A 122 8.41 14.79 9.29
CA CYS A 122 9.80 14.96 9.74
C CYS A 122 10.04 16.37 10.31
N THR A 123 9.53 17.42 9.66
CA THR A 123 9.66 18.80 10.17
C THR A 123 8.89 19.04 11.46
N SER A 124 7.85 18.25 11.73
CA SER A 124 7.06 18.35 12.96
C SER A 124 7.80 17.84 14.22
N LYS A 125 9.01 17.27 14.06
CA LYS A 125 9.89 16.74 15.12
C LYS A 125 9.18 15.76 16.07
N ARG A 126 8.16 15.06 15.57
CA ARG A 126 7.33 14.10 16.29
C ARG A 126 7.13 12.87 15.43
N ASP A 127 6.97 11.72 16.07
CA ASP A 127 6.65 10.43 15.41
C ASP A 127 7.64 10.03 14.31
N PHE A 128 8.94 10.28 14.53
CA PHE A 128 10.00 10.00 13.56
C PHE A 128 10.03 8.53 13.13
N GLU A 129 9.94 7.61 14.10
CA GLU A 129 9.90 6.17 13.84
C GLU A 129 8.73 5.77 12.93
N LEU A 130 7.57 6.43 13.10
CA LEU A 130 6.39 6.16 12.29
C LEU A 130 6.59 6.64 10.84
N GLY A 131 7.17 7.84 10.67
CA GLY A 131 7.54 8.35 9.37
C GLY A 131 8.56 7.46 8.65
N GLN A 132 9.57 6.95 9.36
CA GLN A 132 10.54 6.00 8.81
C GLN A 132 9.88 4.67 8.41
N ALA A 133 8.99 4.14 9.26
CA ALA A 133 8.28 2.88 8.99
C ALA A 133 7.40 2.99 7.73
N TRP A 134 6.63 4.08 7.60
CA TRP A 134 5.81 4.30 6.40
C TRP A 134 6.65 4.54 5.16
N MET A 135 7.77 5.27 5.25
CA MET A 135 8.68 5.42 4.11
C MET A 135 9.29 4.08 3.69
N ALA A 136 9.67 3.23 4.63
CA ALA A 136 10.21 1.90 4.32
C ALA A 136 9.19 1.03 3.58
N VAL A 137 7.92 1.05 4.00
CA VAL A 137 6.83 0.34 3.30
C VAL A 137 6.62 0.95 1.91
N PHE A 138 6.55 2.28 1.81
CA PHE A 138 6.38 2.98 0.55
C PHE A 138 7.47 2.61 -0.46
N LEU A 139 8.75 2.69 -0.08
CA LEU A 139 9.86 2.35 -0.97
C LEU A 139 9.87 0.86 -1.32
N LYS A 140 9.45 -0.03 -0.41
CA LYS A 140 9.35 -1.46 -0.71
C LYS A 140 8.32 -1.76 -1.79
N VAL A 141 7.24 -0.97 -1.85
CA VAL A 141 6.15 -1.17 -2.79
C VAL A 141 6.39 -0.44 -4.11
N HIS A 142 6.87 0.80 -4.04
CA HIS A 142 6.91 1.73 -5.18
C HIS A 142 8.34 2.06 -5.64
N SER A 143 9.35 1.26 -5.27
CA SER A 143 10.76 1.53 -5.64
C SER A 143 11.00 1.64 -7.14
N ASP A 144 10.29 0.84 -7.93
CA ASP A 144 10.33 0.83 -9.39
C ASP A 144 9.85 2.18 -9.94
N VAL A 145 8.68 2.64 -9.50
CA VAL A 145 8.12 3.94 -9.91
C VAL A 145 9.03 5.10 -9.50
N VAL A 146 9.64 5.03 -8.31
CA VAL A 146 10.60 6.04 -7.82
C VAL A 146 11.85 6.13 -8.71
N ILE A 147 12.25 5.04 -9.36
CA ILE A 147 13.42 5.05 -10.26
C ILE A 147 13.07 5.73 -11.60
N GLU A 148 11.85 5.50 -12.09
CA GLU A 148 11.36 5.98 -13.38
C GLU A 148 10.93 7.46 -13.34
N ASP A 149 10.23 7.88 -12.29
CA ASP A 149 9.71 9.24 -12.14
C ASP A 149 10.75 10.17 -11.49
N SER A 150 11.24 11.16 -12.26
CA SER A 150 12.21 12.14 -11.78
C SER A 150 11.69 13.06 -10.68
N GLU A 151 10.40 13.43 -10.70
CA GLU A 151 9.81 14.33 -9.71
C GLU A 151 9.68 13.63 -8.36
N LEU A 152 9.19 12.38 -8.40
CA LEU A 152 9.09 11.54 -7.21
C LEU A 152 10.48 11.27 -6.62
N ARG A 153 11.45 10.95 -7.47
CA ARG A 153 12.84 10.73 -7.03
C ARG A 153 13.42 11.94 -6.32
N GLU A 154 13.18 13.14 -6.83
CA GLU A 154 13.67 14.36 -6.20
C GLU A 154 12.99 14.60 -4.85
N SER A 155 11.66 14.40 -4.78
CA SER A 155 10.90 14.50 -3.52
C SER A 155 11.42 13.53 -2.44
N VAL A 156 11.77 12.29 -2.82
CA VAL A 156 12.35 11.29 -1.91
C VAL A 156 13.75 11.69 -1.45
N LYS A 157 14.58 12.30 -2.32
CA LYS A 157 15.89 12.81 -1.92
C LYS A 157 15.77 13.94 -0.91
N GLU A 158 14.88 14.90 -1.14
CA GLU A 158 14.70 15.99 -0.19
C GLU A 158 14.23 15.48 1.18
N TRP A 159 13.33 14.49 1.20
CA TRP A 159 12.94 13.82 2.43
C TRP A 159 14.15 13.19 3.12
N ARG A 160 14.99 12.47 2.35
CA ARG A 160 16.20 11.82 2.88
C ARG A 160 17.17 12.82 3.49
N ASP A 161 17.38 13.96 2.85
CA ASP A 161 18.32 14.97 3.34
C ASP A 161 17.86 15.57 4.67
N ARG A 162 16.55 15.84 4.82
CA ARG A 162 15.94 16.26 6.10
C ARG A 162 16.12 15.22 7.20
N VAL A 163 15.96 13.94 6.86
CA VAL A 163 16.14 12.82 7.80
C VAL A 163 17.59 12.69 8.24
N VAL A 164 18.55 12.85 7.32
CA VAL A 164 19.98 12.81 7.63
C VAL A 164 20.36 13.95 8.57
N GLU A 165 19.90 15.17 8.30
CA GLU A 165 20.16 16.33 9.16
C GLU A 165 19.65 16.09 10.60
N GLU A 166 18.41 15.64 10.76
CA GLU A 166 17.86 15.35 12.09
C GLU A 166 18.56 14.16 12.76
N LYS A 167 18.98 13.15 12.00
CA LYS A 167 19.76 12.03 12.53
C LYS A 167 21.10 12.50 13.09
N GLU A 168 21.86 13.29 12.33
CA GLU A 168 23.15 13.83 12.76
C GLU A 168 23.01 14.67 14.03
N ARG A 169 21.96 15.50 14.10
CA ARG A 169 21.65 16.30 15.29
C ARG A 169 21.39 15.44 16.54
N VAL A 170 20.57 14.40 16.40
CA VAL A 170 20.24 13.49 17.52
C VAL A 170 21.45 12.65 17.91
N GLU A 171 22.22 12.18 16.93
CA GLU A 171 23.42 11.38 17.13
C GLU A 171 24.50 12.15 17.90
N MET A 172 24.78 13.40 17.53
CA MET A 172 25.74 14.25 18.26
C MET A 172 25.36 14.41 19.73
N LEU A 173 24.08 14.65 20.02
CA LEU A 173 23.59 14.79 21.40
C LEU A 173 23.71 13.47 22.18
N ALA A 174 23.36 12.35 21.54
CA ALA A 174 23.46 11.03 22.15
C ALA A 174 24.91 10.65 22.44
N GLN A 175 25.83 10.92 21.52
CA GLN A 175 27.27 10.68 21.68
C GLN A 175 27.86 11.54 22.81
N TYR A 176 27.50 12.82 22.90
CA TYR A 176 27.96 13.70 23.98
C TYR A 176 27.51 13.19 25.36
N CYS A 177 26.22 12.91 25.52
CA CYS A 177 25.68 12.37 26.77
C CYS A 177 26.29 11.00 27.11
N GLY A 178 26.43 10.12 26.12
CA GLY A 178 27.06 8.82 26.26
C GLY A 178 28.53 8.91 26.71
N GLY A 179 29.29 9.83 26.11
CA GLY A 179 30.68 10.10 26.46
C GLY A 179 30.84 10.61 27.89
N MET A 180 30.01 11.58 28.31
CA MET A 180 30.01 12.10 29.68
C MET A 180 29.66 11.01 30.71
N VAL A 181 28.61 10.23 30.46
CA VAL A 181 28.23 9.13 31.36
C VAL A 181 29.34 8.06 31.40
N GLY A 182 29.96 7.76 30.26
CA GLY A 182 31.12 6.87 30.18
C GLY A 182 32.29 7.36 31.05
N PHE A 183 32.63 8.64 30.94
CA PHE A 183 33.67 9.29 31.75
C PHE A 183 33.36 9.21 33.25
N LEU A 184 32.13 9.57 33.67
CA LEU A 184 31.73 9.53 35.07
C LEU A 184 31.74 8.11 35.65
N ARG A 185 31.40 7.09 34.84
CA ARG A 185 31.47 5.69 35.26
C ARG A 185 32.91 5.22 35.40
N ALA A 186 33.80 5.63 34.50
CA ALA A 186 35.22 5.29 34.56
C ALA A 186 35.94 5.94 35.74
N ALA A 187 35.57 7.17 36.12
CA ALA A 187 36.16 7.89 37.26
C ALA A 187 35.73 7.34 38.65
N ARG A 188 34.76 6.42 38.70
CA ARG A 188 34.24 5.82 39.93
C ARG A 188 34.89 4.47 40.28
N VAL A 189 35.76 3.96 39.41
CA VAL A 189 36.60 2.75 39.57
C VAL A 189 38.02 3.21 39.86
#